data_AF-A0A397BK67-F1
#
_entry.id   AF-A0A397BK67-F1
#
_cell.length_a   1.000
_cell.length_b   1.000
_cell.length_c   1.000
_cell.angle_alpha   90.00
_cell.angle_beta   90.00
_cell.angle_gamma   90.00
#
_symmetry.space_group_name_H-M   'P 1'
#
loop_
_entity.id
_entity.type
_entity.pdbx_description
1 polymer ?
#
loop_
_entity_poly.entity_id
_entity_poly.type
_entity_poly.pdbx_seq_one_letter_code
_entity_poly.pdbx_strand_id
1 'polypeptide(L)'
;MCSSWKKLPPLLRWLLPAAIALLIVWVYVGFALNSMGLLALPVEYWLQYNTTFAIMLVCLGRTMAAHVTLDVAKHVQGDGSIELKYSGEKRFCRKCNVPKPDRTHHCSACGSCIAKMDHHCVVCVFFTSMCVGLALLVFCGMHLVLSMCNLTTLEYCEKRGTIGFVNYYNVGVLSNLHQVFGNWLVACLPIYPSHMTALRQQFPVNVKKFD
;
A
#
# COMPACT_ATOMS: atom_id res chain seq x y z
N MET A 1 17.68 -2.99 1.72
CA MET A 1 17.09 -2.42 0.47
C MET A 1 17.98 -1.37 -0.22
N CYS A 2 18.80 -0.56 0.47
CA CYS A 2 19.50 0.59 -0.14
C CYS A 2 20.70 0.26 -1.08
N SER A 3 21.47 -0.82 -0.86
CA SER A 3 22.63 -1.15 -1.72
C SER A 3 22.23 -1.72 -3.09
N SER A 4 21.22 -2.59 -3.11
CA SER A 4 20.69 -3.20 -4.34
C SER A 4 19.90 -2.19 -5.18
N TRP A 5 19.19 -1.25 -4.53
CA TRP A 5 18.49 -0.15 -5.19
C TRP A 5 19.40 0.73 -6.07
N LYS A 6 20.66 0.91 -5.67
CA LYS A 6 21.65 1.65 -6.47
C LYS A 6 22.24 0.84 -7.64
N LYS A 7 21.99 -0.47 -7.72
CA LYS A 7 22.39 -1.31 -8.86
C LYS A 7 21.33 -1.34 -9.97
N LEU A 8 20.08 -1.02 -9.63
CA LEU A 8 18.99 -0.95 -10.60
C LEU A 8 19.18 0.28 -11.52
N PRO A 9 18.82 0.18 -12.81
CA PRO A 9 18.85 1.31 -13.73
C PRO A 9 17.96 2.45 -13.21
N PRO A 10 18.31 3.74 -13.48
CA PRO A 10 17.63 4.90 -12.91
C PRO A 10 16.11 4.85 -13.05
N LEU A 11 15.62 4.41 -14.21
CA LEU A 11 14.20 4.30 -14.53
C LEU A 11 13.46 3.30 -13.62
N LEU A 12 14.09 2.17 -13.30
CA LEU A 12 13.52 1.11 -12.46
C LEU A 12 13.53 1.45 -10.96
N ARG A 13 14.37 2.40 -10.53
CA ARG A 13 14.35 2.93 -9.15
C ARG A 13 13.08 3.75 -8.87
N TRP A 14 12.52 4.36 -9.89
CA TRP A 14 11.31 5.18 -9.78
C TRP A 14 10.03 4.39 -10.05
N LEU A 15 10.12 3.19 -10.63
CA LEU A 15 8.94 2.37 -10.93
C LEU A 15 8.15 1.97 -9.68
N LEU A 16 8.81 1.49 -8.61
CA LEU A 16 8.10 1.10 -7.38
C LEU A 16 7.47 2.31 -6.65
N PRO A 17 8.18 3.44 -6.44
CA PRO A 17 7.59 4.66 -5.90
C PRO A 17 6.46 5.22 -6.77
N ALA A 18 6.62 5.20 -8.09
CA ALA A 18 5.59 5.63 -9.02
C ALA A 18 4.36 4.73 -8.93
N ALA A 19 4.53 3.40 -8.84
CA ALA A 19 3.42 2.46 -8.65
C ALA A 19 2.68 2.71 -7.32
N ILE A 20 3.41 2.98 -6.23
CA ILE A 20 2.80 3.33 -4.93
C ILE A 20 2.05 4.67 -5.04
N ALA A 21 2.63 5.69 -5.65
CA ALA A 21 1.98 6.98 -5.86
C ALA A 21 0.73 6.86 -6.75
N LEU A 22 0.81 6.07 -7.83
CA LEU A 22 -0.32 5.78 -8.72
C LEU A 22 -1.41 5.01 -7.99
N LEU A 23 -1.07 4.04 -7.13
CA LEU A 23 -2.05 3.31 -6.30
C LEU A 23 -2.75 4.26 -5.32
N ILE A 24 -1.99 5.14 -4.65
CA ILE A 24 -2.53 6.16 -3.73
C ILE A 24 -3.50 7.09 -4.47
N VAL A 25 -3.10 7.59 -5.65
CA VAL A 25 -3.96 8.42 -6.51
C VAL A 25 -5.18 7.63 -6.99
N TRP A 26 -5.02 6.37 -7.37
CA TRP A 26 -6.12 5.51 -7.83
C TRP A 26 -7.16 5.27 -6.73
N VAL A 27 -6.73 4.99 -5.49
CA VAL A 27 -7.63 4.87 -4.34
C VAL A 27 -8.38 6.19 -4.08
N TYR A 28 -7.67 7.33 -4.16
CA TYR A 28 -8.28 8.65 -3.99
C TYR A 28 -9.29 8.98 -5.08
N VAL A 29 -8.95 8.74 -6.34
CA VAL A 29 -9.83 8.95 -7.51
C VAL A 29 -11.03 8.00 -7.44
N GLY A 30 -10.85 6.75 -7.02
CA GLY A 30 -11.94 5.81 -6.81
C GLY A 30 -12.93 6.28 -5.73
N PHE A 31 -12.44 6.87 -4.64
CA PHE A 31 -13.28 7.48 -3.60
C PHE A 31 -13.97 8.76 -4.09
N ALA A 32 -13.24 9.64 -4.80
CA ALA A 32 -13.79 10.89 -5.34
C ALA A 32 -14.80 10.67 -6.47
N LEU A 33 -14.64 9.62 -7.29
CA LEU A 33 -15.58 9.29 -8.36
C LEU A 33 -16.74 8.41 -7.88
N ASN A 34 -16.64 7.79 -6.70
CA ASN A 34 -17.77 7.08 -6.12
C ASN A 34 -18.80 8.13 -5.65
N SER A 35 -19.85 8.30 -6.44
CA SER A 35 -20.94 9.28 -6.28
C SER A 35 -21.54 9.41 -4.86
N MET A 36 -21.36 8.41 -4.00
CA MET A 36 -21.81 8.44 -2.60
C MET A 36 -20.85 9.19 -1.65
N GLY A 37 -19.54 9.27 -1.96
CA GLY A 37 -18.54 9.87 -1.07
C GLY A 37 -18.54 11.41 -1.05
N LEU A 38 -18.89 12.06 -2.17
CA LEU A 38 -18.91 13.52 -2.28
C LEU A 38 -20.23 14.18 -1.90
N LEU A 39 -21.35 13.45 -1.98
CA LEU A 39 -22.69 14.00 -1.74
C LEU A 39 -23.32 13.55 -0.41
N ALA A 40 -22.85 12.46 0.20
CA ALA A 40 -23.47 11.90 1.42
C ALA A 40 -22.63 12.10 2.70
N LEU A 41 -21.36 12.50 2.61
CA LEU A 41 -20.49 12.64 3.78
C LEU A 41 -20.44 14.10 4.28
N PRO A 42 -20.50 14.33 5.60
CA PRO A 42 -20.31 15.66 6.18
C PRO A 42 -18.95 16.27 5.81
N VAL A 43 -18.89 17.60 5.68
CA VAL A 43 -17.70 18.37 5.26
C VAL A 43 -16.45 18.06 6.10
N GLU A 44 -16.63 17.73 7.38
CA GLU A 44 -15.54 17.35 8.30
C GLU A 44 -14.77 16.11 7.85
N TYR A 45 -15.46 15.06 7.38
CA TYR A 45 -14.83 13.83 6.88
C TYR A 45 -14.08 14.09 5.58
N TRP A 46 -14.63 14.97 4.73
CA TRP A 46 -13.98 15.38 3.50
C TRP A 46 -12.67 16.13 3.78
N LEU A 47 -12.68 17.09 4.71
CA LEU A 47 -11.48 17.83 5.13
C LEU A 47 -10.44 16.89 5.74
N GLN A 48 -10.86 15.98 6.62
CA GLN A 48 -9.96 15.02 7.26
C GLN A 48 -9.31 14.07 6.23
N TYR A 49 -10.07 13.57 5.26
CA TYR A 49 -9.57 12.69 4.22
C TYR A 49 -8.55 13.39 3.30
N ASN A 50 -8.88 14.58 2.81
CA ASN A 50 -7.95 15.35 1.95
C ASN A 50 -6.68 15.76 2.70
N THR A 51 -6.79 16.11 3.98
CA THR A 51 -5.65 16.47 4.81
C THR A 51 -4.73 15.27 5.04
N THR A 52 -5.28 14.10 5.35
CA THR A 52 -4.48 12.88 5.54
C THR A 52 -3.79 12.44 4.24
N PHE A 53 -4.47 12.55 3.09
CA PHE A 53 -3.89 12.29 1.78
C PHE A 53 -2.74 13.24 1.44
N ALA A 54 -2.92 14.54 1.67
CA ALA A 54 -1.86 15.54 1.46
C ALA A 54 -0.64 15.27 2.35
N ILE A 55 -0.85 14.94 3.62
CA ILE A 55 0.22 14.54 4.55
C ILE A 55 0.95 13.30 4.02
N MET A 56 0.23 12.27 3.56
CA MET A 56 0.84 11.06 3.00
C MET A 56 1.70 11.35 1.77
N LEU A 57 1.23 12.17 0.84
CA LEU A 57 1.99 12.57 -0.35
C LEU A 57 3.25 13.38 0.01
N VAL A 58 3.13 14.32 0.95
CA VAL A 58 4.28 15.11 1.42
C VAL A 58 5.30 14.20 2.09
N CYS A 59 4.87 13.27 2.96
CA CYS A 59 5.75 12.31 3.61
C CYS A 59 6.44 11.41 2.59
N LEU A 60 5.70 10.85 1.63
CA LEU A 60 6.27 10.03 0.56
C LEU A 60 7.27 10.85 -0.26
N GLY A 61 6.90 12.05 -0.70
CA GLY A 61 7.78 12.96 -1.44
C GLY A 61 9.07 13.28 -0.70
N ARG A 62 9.01 13.53 0.62
CA ARG A 62 10.20 13.75 1.46
C ARG A 62 11.07 12.51 1.58
N THR A 63 10.48 11.33 1.74
CA THR A 63 11.27 10.07 1.79
C THR A 63 11.95 9.76 0.47
N MET A 64 11.31 10.09 -0.66
CA MET A 64 11.85 9.90 -2.00
C MET A 64 12.94 10.92 -2.36
N ALA A 65 12.80 12.17 -1.91
CA ALA A 65 13.78 13.24 -2.10
C ALA A 65 14.94 13.19 -1.09
N ALA A 66 14.80 12.42 -0.01
CA ALA A 66 15.86 12.27 0.98
C ALA A 66 17.04 11.48 0.39
N HIS A 67 18.05 12.21 -0.07
CA HIS A 67 19.37 11.65 -0.33
C HIS A 67 20.05 11.30 1.01
N VAL A 68 19.71 10.14 1.58
CA VAL A 68 20.23 9.70 2.90
C VAL A 68 21.70 9.25 2.85
N THR A 69 22.26 9.10 1.65
CA THR A 69 23.66 8.72 1.47
C THR A 69 24.56 9.94 1.38
N LEU A 70 25.67 9.90 2.10
CA LEU A 70 26.65 10.98 2.06
C LEU A 70 27.28 11.15 0.67
N ASP A 71 27.34 12.40 0.22
CA ASP A 71 28.22 12.84 -0.85
C ASP A 71 29.57 13.21 -0.25
N VAL A 72 30.54 12.31 -0.42
CA VAL A 72 31.89 12.43 0.13
C VAL A 72 32.58 13.68 -0.42
N ALA A 73 32.35 14.02 -1.70
CA ALA A 73 33.03 15.16 -2.33
C ALA A 73 32.64 16.49 -1.68
N LYS A 74 31.41 16.59 -1.16
CA LYS A 74 30.91 17.80 -0.49
C LYS A 74 31.31 17.89 0.99
N HIS A 75 31.55 16.76 1.66
CA HIS A 75 31.85 16.73 3.10
C HIS A 75 33.35 16.82 3.44
N VAL A 76 34.23 16.61 2.47
CA VAL A 76 35.69 16.75 2.69
C VAL A 76 36.10 18.20 3.01
N GLN A 77 35.24 19.19 2.75
CA GLN A 77 35.58 20.61 2.91
C GLN A 77 35.35 21.21 4.32
N GLY A 78 34.70 20.50 5.25
CA GLY A 78 34.40 21.03 6.59
C GLY A 78 35.32 20.46 7.67
N ASP A 79 36.20 21.28 8.25
CA ASP A 79 37.12 20.89 9.32
C ASP A 79 36.43 20.68 10.70
N GLY A 80 35.17 21.08 10.85
CA GLY A 80 34.46 21.19 12.12
C GLY A 80 33.64 19.97 12.59
N SER A 81 34.14 18.73 12.48
CA SER A 81 33.45 17.57 13.09
C SER A 81 33.60 17.60 14.62
N ILE A 82 32.49 17.67 15.36
CA ILE A 82 32.48 17.70 16.82
C ILE A 82 32.64 16.29 17.41
N GLU A 83 32.19 15.25 16.70
CA GLU A 83 32.23 13.87 17.19
C GLU A 83 33.62 13.23 17.00
N LEU A 84 34.32 13.01 18.11
CA LEU A 84 35.60 12.31 18.16
C LEU A 84 35.45 10.87 18.65
N LYS A 85 36.46 10.03 18.42
CA LYS A 85 36.61 8.76 19.11
C LYS A 85 37.00 9.00 20.57
N TYR A 86 36.92 7.96 21.40
CA TYR A 86 37.45 7.99 22.77
C TYR A 86 38.95 8.37 22.83
N SER A 87 39.72 8.06 21.78
CA SER A 87 41.12 8.45 21.65
C SER A 87 41.35 9.92 21.26
N GLY A 88 40.30 10.73 21.07
CA GLY A 88 40.39 12.11 20.59
C GLY A 88 40.58 12.24 19.06
N GLU A 89 40.70 11.13 18.34
CA GLU A 89 40.84 11.16 16.88
C GLU A 89 39.50 11.38 16.16
N LYS A 90 39.55 12.02 14.98
CA LYS A 90 38.39 12.11 14.07
C LYS A 90 37.88 10.72 13.66
N ARG A 91 36.55 10.58 13.56
CA ARG A 91 35.91 9.32 13.19
C ARG A 91 36.13 9.03 11.70
N PHE A 92 36.59 7.82 11.37
CA PHE A 92 36.86 7.41 9.99
C PHE A 92 36.17 6.09 9.65
N CYS A 93 35.70 5.95 8.40
CA CYS A 93 35.10 4.73 7.89
C CYS A 93 36.12 3.94 7.06
N ARG A 94 36.61 2.83 7.60
CA ARG A 94 37.55 1.94 6.88
C ARG A 94 36.95 1.31 5.63
N LYS A 95 35.66 0.96 5.65
CA LYS A 95 34.96 0.28 4.54
C LYS A 95 34.72 1.19 3.33
N CYS A 96 34.44 2.46 3.59
CA CYS A 96 34.21 3.45 2.53
C CYS A 96 35.45 4.30 2.23
N ASN A 97 36.50 4.16 3.05
CA ASN A 97 37.73 4.96 3.04
C ASN A 97 37.50 6.48 3.08
N VAL A 98 36.62 6.94 3.98
CA VAL A 98 36.24 8.35 4.10
C VAL A 98 36.12 8.79 5.56
N PRO A 99 36.39 10.08 5.88
CA PRO A 99 36.06 10.63 7.19
C PRO A 99 34.55 10.54 7.42
N LYS A 100 34.14 10.19 8.64
CA LYS A 100 32.73 10.13 9.02
C LYS A 100 32.31 11.51 9.55
N PRO A 101 31.34 12.18 8.92
CA PRO A 101 30.70 13.35 9.49
C PRO A 101 29.96 13.01 10.79
N ASP A 102 29.62 14.03 11.56
CA ASP A 102 28.83 13.87 12.78
C ASP A 102 27.50 13.15 12.50
N ARG A 103 27.05 12.34 13.45
CA ARG A 103 25.83 11.52 13.37
C ARG A 103 25.79 10.55 12.18
N THR A 104 26.93 10.22 11.60
CA THR A 104 27.02 9.27 10.48
C THR A 104 27.48 7.90 10.94
N HIS A 105 26.80 6.87 10.45
CA HIS A 105 27.17 5.47 10.68
C HIS A 105 27.28 4.71 9.35
N HIS A 106 28.22 3.75 9.30
CA HIS A 106 28.33 2.86 8.14
C HIS A 106 27.33 1.73 8.30
N CYS A 107 26.38 1.62 7.38
CA CYS A 107 25.43 0.52 7.36
C CYS A 107 25.97 -0.62 6.48
N SER A 108 26.28 -1.77 7.08
CA SER A 108 26.72 -2.97 6.35
C SER A 108 25.68 -3.45 5.33
N ALA A 109 24.39 -3.37 5.66
CA ALA A 109 23.30 -3.74 4.74
C ALA A 109 23.17 -2.79 3.53
N CYS A 110 23.54 -1.51 3.69
CA CYS A 110 23.53 -0.52 2.60
C CYS A 110 24.87 -0.41 1.86
N GLY A 111 25.96 -0.94 2.43
CA GLY A 111 27.31 -0.81 1.87
C GLY A 111 27.82 0.64 1.81
N SER A 112 27.22 1.56 2.56
CA SER A 112 27.56 2.99 2.51
C SER A 112 27.40 3.67 3.88
N CYS A 113 28.06 4.82 4.05
CA CYS A 113 27.82 5.70 5.18
C CYS A 113 26.52 6.50 5.01
N ILE A 114 25.69 6.48 6.06
CA ILE A 114 24.36 7.07 6.10
C ILE A 114 24.34 8.15 7.18
N ALA A 115 23.92 9.36 6.81
CA ALA A 115 23.80 10.49 7.74
C ALA A 115 22.54 10.34 8.61
N LYS A 116 22.63 10.70 9.91
CA LYS A 116 21.54 10.55 10.89
C LYS A 116 20.93 9.15 10.89
N MET A 117 21.76 8.12 10.79
CA MET A 117 21.31 6.74 10.81
C MET A 117 21.00 6.33 12.25
N ASP A 118 19.73 6.02 12.54
CA ASP A 118 19.34 5.42 13.83
C ASP A 118 19.55 3.91 13.80
N HIS A 119 18.79 3.19 12.96
CA HIS A 119 18.95 1.76 12.79
C HIS A 119 18.38 1.29 11.44
N HIS A 120 19.03 0.31 10.81
CA HIS A 120 18.50 -0.33 9.60
C HIS A 120 17.70 -1.57 9.99
N CYS A 121 16.46 -1.38 10.45
CA CYS A 121 15.61 -2.50 10.81
C CYS A 121 14.97 -3.13 9.56
N VAL A 122 15.69 -4.03 8.88
CA VAL A 122 15.08 -4.84 7.81
C VAL A 122 13.94 -5.68 8.37
N VAL A 123 14.09 -6.16 9.61
CA VAL A 123 13.13 -7.06 10.26
C VAL A 123 11.78 -6.38 10.48
N CYS A 124 11.73 -5.14 10.99
CA CYS A 124 10.47 -4.43 11.18
C CYS A 124 9.77 -4.14 9.85
N VAL A 125 10.49 -3.64 8.85
CA VAL A 125 9.89 -3.34 7.53
C VAL A 125 9.35 -4.62 6.89
N PHE A 126 10.11 -5.71 6.96
CA PHE A 126 9.68 -7.02 6.47
C PHE A 126 8.46 -7.53 7.24
N PHE A 127 8.49 -7.51 8.56
CA PHE A 127 7.40 -7.98 9.42
C PHE A 127 6.12 -7.18 9.21
N THR A 128 6.20 -5.85 9.17
CA THR A 128 5.04 -5.00 8.88
C THR A 128 4.49 -5.27 7.49
N SER A 129 5.34 -5.36 6.47
CA SER A 129 4.91 -5.69 5.11
C SER A 129 4.25 -7.06 5.02
N MET A 130 4.79 -8.05 5.76
CA MET A 130 4.24 -9.40 5.84
C MET A 130 2.87 -9.40 6.54
N CYS A 131 2.73 -8.68 7.66
CA CYS A 131 1.46 -8.57 8.39
C CYS A 131 0.38 -7.91 7.53
N VAL A 132 0.69 -6.81 6.86
CA VAL A 132 -0.23 -6.12 5.95
C VAL A 132 -0.58 -7.02 4.77
N GLY A 133 0.41 -7.68 4.16
CA GLY A 133 0.19 -8.63 3.06
C GLY A 133 -0.72 -9.78 3.46
N LEU A 134 -0.52 -10.37 4.64
CA LEU A 134 -1.36 -11.45 5.17
C LEU A 134 -2.79 -10.96 5.44
N ALA A 135 -2.96 -9.79 6.05
CA ALA A 135 -4.28 -9.21 6.30
C ALA A 135 -5.04 -8.95 4.99
N LEU A 136 -4.38 -8.37 3.98
CA LEU A 136 -4.97 -8.15 2.65
C LEU A 136 -5.31 -9.46 1.94
N LEU A 137 -4.47 -10.49 2.08
CA LEU A 137 -4.74 -11.81 1.50
C LEU A 137 -5.97 -12.46 2.13
N VAL A 138 -6.10 -12.42 3.46
CA VAL A 138 -7.29 -12.94 4.17
C VAL A 138 -8.54 -12.15 3.77
N PHE A 139 -8.44 -10.83 3.71
CA PHE A 139 -9.52 -9.96 3.30
C PHE A 139 -9.98 -10.25 1.86
N CYS A 140 -9.03 -10.33 0.92
CA CYS A 140 -9.32 -10.67 -0.47
C CYS A 140 -9.92 -12.08 -0.59
N GLY A 141 -9.38 -13.07 0.12
CA GLY A 141 -9.90 -14.43 0.13
C GLY A 141 -11.34 -14.49 0.63
N MET A 142 -11.65 -13.79 1.72
CA MET A 142 -13.01 -13.68 2.25
C MET A 142 -13.96 -13.04 1.25
N HIS A 143 -13.59 -11.91 0.63
CA HIS A 143 -14.42 -11.25 -0.38
C HIS A 143 -14.59 -12.07 -1.67
N LEU A 144 -13.57 -12.84 -2.07
CA LEU A 144 -13.68 -13.78 -3.19
C LEU A 144 -14.69 -14.88 -2.89
N VAL A 145 -14.66 -15.47 -1.69
CA VAL A 145 -15.64 -16.48 -1.27
C VAL A 145 -17.06 -15.90 -1.23
N LEU A 146 -17.22 -14.70 -0.66
CA LEU A 146 -18.50 -14.00 -0.64
C LEU A 146 -19.03 -13.75 -2.06
N SER A 147 -18.18 -13.30 -2.97
CA SER A 147 -18.53 -13.06 -4.39
C SER A 147 -18.90 -14.37 -5.11
N MET A 148 -18.15 -15.45 -4.87
CA MET A 148 -18.46 -16.78 -5.43
C MET A 148 -19.78 -17.35 -4.91
N CYS A 149 -20.19 -16.97 -3.71
CA CYS A 149 -21.44 -17.41 -3.09
C CYS A 149 -22.60 -16.43 -3.30
N ASN A 150 -22.39 -15.30 -3.97
CA ASN A 150 -23.37 -14.20 -4.08
C ASN A 150 -23.93 -13.77 -2.71
N LEU A 151 -23.02 -13.47 -1.78
CA LEU A 151 -23.33 -12.93 -0.46
C LEU A 151 -22.58 -11.62 -0.29
N THR A 152 -23.23 -10.62 0.29
CA THR A 152 -22.55 -9.44 0.80
C THR A 152 -21.97 -9.69 2.20
N THR A 153 -21.00 -8.89 2.61
CA THR A 153 -20.45 -8.96 3.98
C THR A 153 -21.53 -8.69 5.04
N LEU A 154 -22.45 -7.76 4.75
CA LEU A 154 -23.58 -7.45 5.64
C LEU A 154 -24.50 -8.65 5.81
N GLU A 155 -24.96 -9.27 4.71
CA GLU A 155 -25.80 -10.47 4.77
C GLU A 155 -25.10 -11.62 5.48
N TYR A 156 -23.81 -11.84 5.20
CA TYR A 156 -23.02 -12.84 5.90
C TYR A 156 -22.97 -12.57 7.41
N CYS A 157 -22.79 -11.32 7.82
CA CYS A 157 -22.78 -10.93 9.23
C CYS A 157 -24.16 -11.06 9.89
N GLU A 158 -25.23 -10.63 9.23
CA GLU A 158 -26.61 -10.71 9.74
C GLU A 158 -27.10 -12.16 9.88
N LYS A 159 -26.73 -13.01 8.92
CA LYS A 159 -27.14 -14.43 8.90
C LYS A 159 -26.15 -15.33 9.65
N ARG A 160 -25.07 -14.79 10.20
CA ARG A 160 -24.07 -15.53 10.95
C ARG A 160 -24.71 -16.21 12.16
N GLY A 161 -24.68 -17.54 12.20
CA GLY A 161 -25.28 -18.32 13.28
C GLY A 161 -26.77 -18.59 13.14
N THR A 162 -27.41 -18.18 12.04
CA THR A 162 -28.78 -18.60 11.73
C THR A 162 -28.79 -20.08 11.33
N ILE A 163 -29.45 -20.92 12.13
CA ILE A 163 -29.61 -22.35 11.85
C ILE A 163 -30.58 -22.50 10.67
N GLY A 164 -30.19 -23.26 9.65
CA GLY A 164 -31.01 -23.51 8.46
C GLY A 164 -31.06 -22.36 7.46
N PHE A 165 -30.09 -21.43 7.48
CA PHE A 165 -30.01 -20.38 6.47
C PHE A 165 -29.81 -20.96 5.06
N VAL A 166 -30.73 -20.61 4.15
CA VAL A 166 -30.67 -20.98 2.72
C VAL A 166 -30.32 -19.73 1.91
N ASN A 167 -29.21 -19.77 1.18
CA ASN A 167 -28.84 -18.71 0.27
C ASN A 167 -29.50 -18.90 -1.11
N TYR A 168 -30.62 -18.21 -1.33
CA TYR A 168 -31.36 -18.22 -2.60
C TYR A 168 -30.64 -17.48 -3.74
N TYR A 169 -29.80 -16.49 -3.44
CA TYR A 169 -29.11 -15.70 -4.47
C TYR A 169 -27.89 -16.41 -5.07
N ASN A 170 -27.43 -17.51 -4.45
CA ASN A 170 -26.40 -18.36 -5.02
C ASN A 170 -26.95 -19.20 -6.19
N VAL A 171 -26.71 -18.71 -7.41
CA VAL A 171 -27.12 -19.32 -8.70
C VAL A 171 -25.99 -20.07 -9.40
N GLY A 172 -24.86 -20.26 -8.71
CA GLY A 172 -23.67 -20.96 -9.22
C GLY A 172 -22.46 -20.04 -9.37
N VAL A 173 -21.26 -20.56 -9.08
CA VAL A 173 -20.03 -19.76 -8.91
C VAL A 173 -19.74 -18.84 -10.09
N LEU A 174 -19.76 -19.35 -11.34
CA LEU A 174 -19.48 -18.54 -12.53
C LEU A 174 -20.55 -17.47 -12.76
N SER A 175 -21.83 -17.82 -12.57
CA SER A 175 -22.95 -16.89 -12.70
C SER A 175 -22.92 -15.79 -11.63
N ASN A 176 -22.52 -16.14 -10.40
CA ASN A 176 -22.36 -15.21 -9.30
C ASN A 176 -21.20 -14.23 -9.57
N LEU A 177 -20.05 -14.75 -10.00
CA LEU A 177 -18.93 -13.91 -10.38
C LEU A 177 -19.28 -12.99 -11.55
N HIS A 178 -20.08 -13.47 -12.52
CA HIS A 178 -20.45 -12.68 -13.69
C HIS A 178 -21.40 -11.54 -13.31
N GLN A 179 -22.24 -11.73 -12.29
CA GLN A 179 -23.03 -10.64 -11.72
C GLN A 179 -22.15 -9.53 -11.16
N VAL A 180 -21.03 -9.87 -10.50
CA VAL A 180 -20.11 -8.90 -9.89
C VAL A 180 -19.17 -8.23 -10.91
N PHE A 181 -18.45 -9.02 -11.71
CA PHE A 181 -17.40 -8.51 -12.59
C PHE A 181 -17.83 -8.32 -14.05
N GLY A 182 -19.00 -8.82 -14.46
CA GLY A 182 -19.50 -8.71 -15.83
C GLY A 182 -18.64 -9.48 -16.83
N ASN A 183 -18.28 -8.84 -17.94
CA ASN A 183 -17.46 -9.47 -18.97
C ASN A 183 -16.01 -9.67 -18.48
N TRP A 184 -15.51 -10.90 -18.56
CA TRP A 184 -14.16 -11.30 -18.14
C TRP A 184 -13.03 -10.50 -18.81
N LEU A 185 -13.25 -9.98 -20.01
CA LEU A 185 -12.28 -9.14 -20.71
C LEU A 185 -12.04 -7.80 -20.02
N VAL A 186 -13.03 -7.30 -19.27
CA VAL A 186 -12.97 -6.01 -18.57
C VAL A 186 -13.10 -6.15 -17.05
N ALA A 187 -13.15 -7.38 -16.53
CA ALA A 187 -13.33 -7.67 -15.11
C ALA A 187 -12.26 -7.04 -14.20
N CYS A 188 -11.06 -6.81 -14.72
CA CYS A 188 -9.97 -6.16 -13.99
C CYS A 188 -9.93 -4.63 -14.19
N LEU A 189 -10.80 -4.06 -15.00
CA LEU A 189 -10.89 -2.62 -15.24
C LEU A 189 -11.94 -2.00 -14.32
N PRO A 190 -11.75 -0.76 -13.84
CA PRO A 190 -12.71 -0.06 -12.99
C PRO A 190 -13.88 0.50 -13.83
N ILE A 191 -14.57 -0.37 -14.56
CA ILE A 191 -15.68 -0.03 -15.43
C ILE A 191 -16.95 -0.57 -14.81
N TYR A 192 -17.97 0.27 -14.68
CA TYR A 192 -19.28 -0.14 -14.19
C TYR A 192 -19.95 -1.08 -15.22
N PRO A 193 -20.26 -2.35 -14.86
CA PRO A 193 -20.88 -3.27 -15.80
C PRO A 193 -22.30 -2.82 -16.17
N SER A 194 -22.63 -2.79 -17.46
CA SER A 194 -23.93 -2.29 -17.94
C SER A 194 -25.13 -3.06 -17.39
N HIS A 195 -24.98 -4.36 -17.13
CA HIS A 195 -26.03 -5.22 -16.58
C HIS A 195 -26.35 -4.95 -15.10
N MET A 196 -25.47 -4.24 -14.37
CA MET A 196 -25.71 -3.90 -12.96
C MET A 196 -26.93 -2.98 -12.76
N THR A 197 -27.30 -2.19 -13.78
CA THR A 197 -28.50 -1.35 -13.74
C THR A 197 -29.78 -2.18 -13.61
N ALA A 198 -29.83 -3.31 -14.34
CA ALA A 198 -30.95 -4.25 -14.27
C ALA A 198 -30.93 -5.05 -12.96
N LEU A 199 -29.76 -5.52 -12.52
CA LEU A 199 -29.60 -6.26 -11.26
C LEU A 199 -30.02 -5.43 -10.03
N ARG A 200 -29.83 -4.10 -10.06
CA ARG A 200 -30.29 -3.20 -8.99
C ARG A 200 -31.80 -3.29 -8.75
N GLN A 201 -32.59 -3.59 -9.79
CA GLN A 201 -34.04 -3.71 -9.66
C GLN A 201 -34.44 -5.09 -9.12
N GLN A 202 -33.79 -6.15 -9.62
CA GLN A 202 -34.08 -7.52 -9.20
C GLN A 202 -32.87 -8.44 -9.41
N PHE A 203 -32.49 -9.16 -8.35
CA PHE A 203 -31.44 -10.18 -8.42
C PHE A 203 -32.01 -11.55 -8.78
N PRO A 204 -31.30 -12.35 -9.60
CA PRO A 204 -31.73 -13.71 -9.91
C PRO A 204 -31.65 -14.60 -8.68
N VAL A 205 -32.67 -15.42 -8.49
CA VAL A 205 -32.76 -16.38 -7.38
C VAL A 205 -32.75 -17.82 -7.89
N ASN A 206 -32.18 -18.70 -7.09
CA ASN A 206 -32.17 -20.13 -7.33
C ASN A 206 -33.49 -20.74 -6.86
N VAL A 207 -34.44 -20.83 -7.80
CA VAL A 207 -35.79 -21.35 -7.55
C VAL A 207 -35.83 -22.79 -7.04
N LYS A 208 -34.78 -23.59 -7.27
CA LYS A 208 -34.68 -24.98 -6.80
C LYS A 208 -34.51 -25.11 -5.28
N LYS A 209 -34.29 -24.00 -4.58
CA LYS A 209 -34.10 -23.97 -3.12
C LYS A 209 -35.38 -23.59 -2.36
N PHE A 210 -36.48 -23.35 -3.07
CA PHE A 210 -37.76 -22.98 -2.47
C PHE A 210 -38.60 -24.20 -2.06
N ASP A 211 -38.25 -25.37 -2.58
CA ASP A 211 -38.83 -26.68 -2.26
C ASP A 211 -37.93 -27.45 -1.26
#